data_AF-A0A2C5YLA0-F1
#
_entry.id   AF-A0A2C5YLA0-F1
#
_cell.length_a   1.000
_cell.length_b   1.000
_cell.length_c   1.000
_cell.angle_alpha   90.00
_cell.angle_beta   90.00
_cell.angle_gamma   90.00
#
_symmetry.space_group_name_H-M   'P 1'
#
loop_
_entity.id
_entity.type
_entity.pdbx_description
1 polymer ?
#
loop_
_entity_poly.entity_id
_entity_poly.type
_entity_poly.pdbx_seq_one_letter_code
_entity_poly.pdbx_strand_id
1 'polypeptide(L)'
;MNKRIEIHHICGKMRPLPPGHEFALDCQPTAPNPDDWCEKYRVTETIMAILPEEMLEMIYENSTFDAKTFEIALAQDVAVGIPGTRSFQMAWLRDAANEQMTVCWPDNPGFTHEHFLDMFGYLGALLVNSSTLHHPVPERFMTYPPGYINREVYHTLDWRAYTTTLLLQFIKSRAWHKKDQLADLLRAEVDRWSGAIGRVLFNVLDMDKPRSCPPTMECLQDVATSCTAPMVPTRIEDFFKIFLVALRLKLPLVVGWEEAAGPRPPGVWVVLYRYGDPKGVKQCIGKLC
;
A
#
# COMPACT_ATOMS: atom_id res chain seq x y z
N MET A 1 -22.17 -24.07 4.04
CA MET A 1 -22.59 -22.92 3.22
C MET A 1 -21.48 -21.88 3.25
N ASN A 2 -20.75 -21.68 2.15
CA ASN A 2 -19.75 -20.62 2.06
C ASN A 2 -20.48 -19.29 1.80
N LYS A 3 -20.66 -18.48 2.85
CA LYS A 3 -21.14 -17.09 2.72
C LYS A 3 -20.17 -16.39 1.77
N ARG A 4 -20.68 -15.80 0.69
CA ARG A 4 -19.87 -15.02 -0.26
C ARG A 4 -19.28 -13.86 0.56
N ILE A 5 -17.97 -13.84 0.75
CA ILE A 5 -17.29 -12.66 1.29
C ILE A 5 -17.31 -11.65 0.15
N GLU A 6 -18.27 -10.73 0.20
CA GLU A 6 -18.26 -9.58 -0.69
C GLU A 6 -17.19 -8.62 -0.18
N ILE A 7 -16.48 -7.98 -1.09
CA ILE A 7 -15.47 -6.99 -0.73
C ILE A 7 -16.27 -5.77 -0.30
N HIS A 8 -16.31 -5.52 1.00
CA HIS A 8 -17.09 -4.42 1.53
C HIS A 8 -16.20 -3.18 1.56
N HIS A 9 -16.48 -2.24 0.66
CA HIS A 9 -15.95 -0.90 0.76
C HIS A 9 -17.00 -0.02 1.42
N ILE A 10 -16.57 0.80 2.36
CA ILE A 10 -17.36 1.87 2.95
C ILE A 10 -16.98 3.15 2.20
N CYS A 11 -17.96 3.99 1.92
CA CYS A 11 -17.74 5.25 1.21
C CYS A 11 -18.32 6.40 2.02
N GLY A 12 -17.58 7.51 2.04
CA GLY A 12 -17.98 8.72 2.73
C GLY A 12 -17.45 9.94 1.97
N LYS A 13 -18.09 11.08 2.19
CA LYS A 13 -17.55 12.34 1.69
C LYS A 13 -16.44 12.81 2.62
N MET A 14 -15.37 13.34 2.05
CA MET A 14 -14.45 14.19 2.81
C MET A 14 -15.26 15.32 3.46
N ARG A 15 -14.99 15.56 4.74
CA ARG A 15 -15.60 16.64 5.51
C ARG A 15 -14.98 17.98 5.08
N PRO A 16 -15.76 19.08 5.13
CA PRO A 16 -15.23 20.40 4.80
C PRO A 16 -14.10 20.79 5.76
N LEU A 17 -13.19 21.64 5.30
CA LEU A 17 -12.15 22.21 6.15
C LEU A 17 -12.78 22.96 7.35
N PRO A 18 -12.29 22.75 8.58
CA PRO A 18 -12.70 23.55 9.71
C PRO A 18 -12.41 25.04 9.48
N PRO A 19 -13.27 25.96 9.94
CA PRO A 19 -13.00 27.39 9.84
C PRO A 19 -11.66 27.77 10.47
N GLY A 20 -10.83 28.52 9.74
CA GLY A 20 -9.50 28.91 10.21
C GLY A 20 -8.40 27.87 9.96
N HIS A 21 -8.70 26.74 9.31
CA HIS A 21 -7.71 25.70 8.94
C HIS A 21 -7.34 25.72 7.45
N GLU A 22 -7.78 26.73 6.70
CA GLU A 22 -7.66 26.81 5.24
C GLU A 22 -6.20 26.74 4.78
N PHE A 23 -5.28 27.32 5.56
CA PHE A 23 -3.85 27.39 5.26
C PHE A 23 -3.03 26.25 5.86
N ALA A 24 -3.61 25.41 6.73
CA ALA A 24 -2.84 24.37 7.42
C ALA A 24 -2.26 23.34 6.43
N LEU A 25 -2.98 23.05 5.35
CA LEU A 25 -2.54 22.10 4.32
C LEU A 25 -1.73 22.76 3.18
N ASP A 26 -1.51 24.07 3.23
CA ASP A 26 -0.63 24.82 2.32
C ASP A 26 0.82 24.89 2.80
N CYS A 27 1.10 24.26 3.94
CA CYS A 27 2.42 24.32 4.54
C CYS A 27 3.49 23.63 3.67
N GLN A 28 4.65 24.28 3.58
CA GLN A 28 5.84 23.73 2.91
C GLN A 28 6.89 23.37 3.98
N PRO A 29 7.10 22.07 4.27
CA PRO A 29 8.00 21.64 5.34
C PRO A 29 9.46 22.11 5.20
N THR A 30 9.87 22.53 4.00
CA THR A 30 11.25 22.97 3.68
C THR A 30 11.45 24.47 3.60
N ALA A 31 10.46 25.29 3.97
CA ALA A 31 10.63 26.74 3.95
C ALA A 31 11.77 27.18 4.90
N PRO A 32 12.67 28.10 4.50
CA PRO A 32 13.82 28.54 5.30
C PRO A 32 13.43 29.14 6.66
N ASN A 33 12.26 29.78 6.69
CA ASN A 33 11.55 30.14 7.91
C ASN A 33 10.30 29.26 7.97
N PRO A 34 10.26 28.21 8.80
CA PRO A 34 9.07 27.40 9.00
C PRO A 34 7.96 28.14 9.78
N ASP A 35 7.99 29.49 9.78
CA ASP A 35 7.17 30.42 10.57
C ASP A 35 5.76 29.87 10.78
N ASP A 36 5.42 29.57 12.06
CA ASP A 36 4.14 29.24 12.75
C ASP A 36 2.99 28.48 12.04
N TRP A 37 2.88 28.52 10.73
CA TRP A 37 1.76 27.99 9.93
C TRP A 37 1.96 26.52 9.54
N CYS A 38 3.16 25.98 9.72
CA CYS A 38 3.47 24.56 9.56
C CYS A 38 3.54 23.83 10.92
N GLU A 39 2.71 24.23 11.88
CA GLU A 39 2.58 23.49 13.13
C GLU A 39 2.03 22.09 12.84
N LYS A 40 2.90 21.07 12.91
CA LYS A 40 2.59 19.68 12.57
C LYS A 40 1.30 19.14 13.23
N TYR A 41 0.99 19.60 14.44
CA TYR A 41 -0.24 19.22 15.15
C TYR A 41 -1.48 19.86 14.53
N ARG A 42 -1.42 21.14 14.15
CA ARG A 42 -2.51 21.81 13.43
C ARG A 42 -2.76 21.19 12.05
N VAL A 43 -1.70 20.81 11.33
CA VAL A 43 -1.81 20.05 10.06
C VAL A 43 -2.54 18.73 10.31
N THR A 44 -2.10 17.99 11.31
CA THR A 44 -2.67 16.68 11.66
C THR A 44 -4.12 16.77 12.09
N GLU A 45 -4.45 17.70 12.99
CA GLU A 45 -5.82 17.99 13.41
C GLU A 45 -6.71 18.31 12.21
N THR A 46 -6.20 19.11 11.28
CA THR A 46 -6.91 19.43 10.03
C THR A 46 -7.17 18.18 9.20
N ILE A 47 -6.16 17.31 9.00
CA ILE A 47 -6.31 16.06 8.25
C ILE A 47 -7.35 15.15 8.92
N MET A 48 -7.25 14.96 10.24
CA MET A 48 -8.22 14.15 10.99
C MET A 48 -9.63 14.75 10.90
N ALA A 49 -9.78 16.08 10.92
CA ALA A 49 -11.07 16.74 10.82
C ALA A 49 -11.72 16.65 9.43
N ILE A 50 -10.95 16.49 8.34
CA ILE A 50 -11.49 16.36 6.98
C ILE A 50 -11.73 14.90 6.54
N LEU A 51 -11.09 13.92 7.18
CA LEU A 51 -11.34 12.51 6.87
C LEU A 51 -12.74 12.09 7.33
N PRO A 52 -13.43 11.17 6.62
CA PRO A 52 -14.70 10.61 7.07
C PRO A 52 -14.58 9.96 8.46
N GLU A 53 -15.59 10.12 9.31
CA GLU A 53 -15.57 9.61 10.68
C GLU A 53 -15.48 8.08 10.72
N GLU A 54 -16.26 7.38 9.88
CA GLU A 54 -16.23 5.92 9.83
C GLU A 54 -14.90 5.38 9.27
N MET A 55 -14.15 6.19 8.52
CA MET A 55 -12.78 5.84 8.09
C MET A 55 -11.81 5.88 9.26
N LEU A 56 -11.92 6.89 10.12
CA LEU A 56 -11.09 7.00 11.33
C LEU A 56 -11.41 5.87 12.32
N GLU A 57 -12.69 5.56 12.52
CA GLU A 57 -13.12 4.41 13.33
C GLU A 57 -12.51 3.11 12.81
N MET A 58 -12.61 2.85 11.50
CA MET A 58 -11.98 1.68 10.87
C MET A 58 -10.47 1.63 11.12
N ILE A 59 -9.76 2.78 11.00
CA ILE A 59 -8.33 2.86 11.29
C ILE A 59 -8.05 2.45 12.74
N TYR A 60 -8.82 2.95 13.71
CA TYR A 60 -8.63 2.63 15.12
C TYR A 60 -8.93 1.17 15.43
N GLU A 61 -9.94 0.58 14.79
CA GLU A 61 -10.33 -0.82 15.00
C GLU A 61 -9.34 -1.82 14.37
N ASN A 62 -8.78 -1.48 13.21
CA ASN A 62 -7.93 -2.39 12.43
C ASN A 62 -6.43 -2.12 12.58
N SER A 63 -6.04 -1.16 13.41
CA SER A 63 -4.64 -0.89 13.74
C SER A 63 -4.42 -0.91 15.25
N THR A 64 -3.17 -0.72 15.67
CA THR A 64 -2.81 -0.56 17.08
C THR A 64 -3.01 0.86 17.58
N PHE A 65 -3.60 1.75 16.77
CA PHE A 65 -3.79 3.15 17.10
C PHE A 65 -5.11 3.42 17.82
N ASP A 66 -5.02 4.28 18.84
CA ASP A 66 -6.11 5.15 19.26
C ASP A 66 -6.01 6.52 18.56
N ALA A 67 -6.99 7.39 18.76
CA ALA A 67 -7.01 8.73 18.14
C ALA A 67 -5.73 9.54 18.42
N LYS A 68 -5.20 9.47 19.65
CA LYS A 68 -4.02 10.24 20.07
C LYS A 68 -2.72 9.71 19.48
N THR A 69 -2.56 8.39 19.45
CA THR A 69 -1.37 7.74 18.86
C THR A 69 -1.38 7.88 17.34
N PHE A 70 -2.55 7.85 16.70
CA PHE A 70 -2.68 8.18 15.28
C PHE A 70 -2.30 9.64 14.99
N GLU A 71 -2.79 10.59 15.79
CA GLU A 71 -2.41 12.01 15.71
C GLU A 71 -0.88 12.18 15.84
N ILE A 72 -0.28 11.57 16.85
CA ILE A 72 1.17 11.66 17.08
C ILE A 72 1.94 11.07 15.89
N ALA A 73 1.53 9.91 15.37
CA ALA A 73 2.19 9.27 14.24
C ALA A 73 2.11 10.13 12.98
N LEU A 74 0.95 10.71 12.69
CA LEU A 74 0.76 11.57 11.53
C LEU A 74 1.55 12.88 11.67
N ALA A 75 1.58 13.49 12.86
CA ALA A 75 2.34 14.71 13.13
C ALA A 75 3.86 14.49 13.01
N GLN A 76 4.37 13.35 13.46
CA GLN A 76 5.76 12.96 13.26
C GLN A 76 6.08 12.80 11.77
N ASP A 77 5.19 12.16 11.03
CA ASP A 77 5.37 11.92 9.61
C ASP A 77 5.32 13.21 8.77
N VAL A 78 4.49 14.19 9.13
CA VAL A 78 4.51 15.55 8.52
C VAL A 78 5.90 16.19 8.60
N ALA A 79 6.63 15.97 9.70
CA ALA A 79 7.95 16.57 9.91
C ALA A 79 9.09 15.86 9.17
N VAL A 80 8.94 14.55 8.93
CA VAL A 80 10.01 13.70 8.39
C VAL A 80 9.78 13.33 6.93
N GLY A 81 8.57 13.44 6.39
CA GLY A 81 8.25 13.03 5.03
C GLY A 81 9.05 13.75 3.92
N ILE A 82 9.12 13.14 2.73
CA ILE A 82 9.75 13.73 1.55
C ILE A 82 9.02 15.03 1.18
N PRO A 83 9.66 16.22 1.26
CA PRO A 83 8.97 17.50 1.21
C PRO A 83 8.13 17.72 -0.05
N GLY A 84 8.68 17.35 -1.22
CA GLY A 84 7.97 17.43 -2.50
C GLY A 84 6.71 16.58 -2.49
N THR A 85 6.83 15.28 -2.21
CA THR A 85 5.69 14.35 -2.13
C THR A 85 4.65 14.81 -1.12
N ARG A 86 5.08 15.28 0.06
CA ARG A 86 4.19 15.67 1.15
C ARG A 86 3.33 16.87 0.79
N SER A 87 3.92 17.87 0.13
CA SER A 87 3.17 19.04 -0.35
C SER A 87 2.05 18.66 -1.31
N PHE A 88 2.30 17.74 -2.25
CA PHE A 88 1.27 17.26 -3.18
C PHE A 88 0.18 16.43 -2.48
N GLN A 89 0.52 15.61 -1.48
CA GLN A 89 -0.46 14.84 -0.73
C GLN A 89 -1.36 15.75 0.13
N MET A 90 -0.79 16.78 0.77
CA MET A 90 -1.56 17.75 1.57
C MET A 90 -2.45 18.62 0.68
N ALA A 91 -1.94 19.09 -0.47
CA ALA A 91 -2.73 19.81 -1.46
C ALA A 91 -3.91 18.95 -1.95
N TRP A 92 -3.68 17.67 -2.25
CA TRP A 92 -4.76 16.76 -2.64
C TRP A 92 -5.83 16.63 -1.54
N LEU A 93 -5.42 16.46 -0.27
CA LEU A 93 -6.36 16.37 0.86
C LEU A 93 -7.20 17.63 1.02
N ARG A 94 -6.58 18.81 0.89
CA ARG A 94 -7.26 20.11 0.92
C ARG A 94 -8.30 20.21 -0.19
N ASP A 95 -7.91 19.90 -1.42
CA ASP A 95 -8.77 20.01 -2.59
C ASP A 95 -9.93 19.01 -2.48
N ALA A 96 -9.66 17.77 -2.05
CA ALA A 96 -10.68 16.76 -1.80
C ALA A 96 -11.68 17.17 -0.70
N ALA A 97 -11.22 17.84 0.36
CA ALA A 97 -12.07 18.38 1.42
C ALA A 97 -12.94 19.55 0.93
N ASN A 98 -12.36 20.47 0.16
CA ASN A 98 -13.08 21.60 -0.43
C ASN A 98 -14.18 21.15 -1.41
N GLU A 99 -13.90 20.11 -2.20
CA GLU A 99 -14.85 19.51 -3.13
C GLU A 99 -15.82 18.53 -2.45
N GLN A 100 -15.63 18.24 -1.16
CA GLN A 100 -16.35 17.21 -0.41
C GLN A 100 -16.37 15.87 -1.19
N MET A 101 -15.21 15.52 -1.74
CA MET A 101 -15.03 14.38 -2.63
C MET A 101 -15.47 13.08 -1.94
N THR A 102 -16.21 12.24 -2.65
CA THR A 102 -16.55 10.89 -2.14
C THR A 102 -15.35 9.98 -2.30
N VAL A 103 -14.82 9.51 -1.17
CA VAL A 103 -13.75 8.53 -1.08
C VAL A 103 -14.32 7.23 -0.52
N CYS A 104 -13.72 6.09 -0.89
CA CYS A 104 -14.05 4.81 -0.27
C CYS A 104 -12.80 4.20 0.36
N TRP A 105 -12.99 3.26 1.27
CA TRP A 105 -11.94 2.48 1.91
C TRP A 105 -12.47 1.07 2.20
N PRO A 106 -11.59 0.06 2.28
CA PRO A 106 -12.00 -1.28 2.68
C PRO A 106 -12.45 -1.28 4.16
N ASP A 107 -13.51 -2.03 4.47
CA ASP A 107 -13.96 -2.27 5.86
C ASP A 107 -12.91 -3.02 6.69
N ASN A 108 -12.17 -3.90 6.03
CA ASN A 108 -11.03 -4.63 6.56
C ASN A 108 -9.88 -4.58 5.54
N PRO A 109 -8.92 -3.65 5.69
CA PRO A 109 -7.86 -3.43 4.71
C PRO A 109 -6.93 -4.64 4.52
N GLY A 110 -6.79 -5.50 5.53
CA GLY A 110 -5.78 -6.57 5.52
C GLY A 110 -4.34 -6.06 5.54
N PHE A 111 -4.13 -4.78 5.85
CA PHE A 111 -2.84 -4.13 6.06
C PHE A 111 -2.97 -3.05 7.14
N THR A 112 -1.85 -2.69 7.74
CA THR A 112 -1.72 -1.64 8.76
C THR A 112 -0.71 -0.59 8.31
N HIS A 113 -0.54 0.48 9.09
CA HIS A 113 0.47 1.51 8.82
C HIS A 113 1.91 0.95 8.71
N GLU A 114 2.25 -0.11 9.46
CA GLU A 114 3.57 -0.76 9.43
C GLU A 114 3.94 -1.33 8.05
N HIS A 115 2.94 -1.56 7.19
CA HIS A 115 3.13 -2.06 5.83
C HIS A 115 3.56 -0.94 4.86
N PHE A 116 3.64 0.30 5.31
CA PHE A 116 4.06 1.45 4.51
C PHE A 116 5.23 2.15 5.18
N LEU A 117 6.06 2.83 4.39
CA LEU A 117 7.18 3.60 4.94
C LEU A 117 6.73 4.83 5.73
N ASP A 118 5.53 5.33 5.46
CA ASP A 118 5.00 6.55 6.05
C ASP A 118 3.47 6.54 6.16
N MET A 119 2.93 7.40 7.05
CA MET A 119 1.50 7.46 7.38
C MET A 119 0.67 7.96 6.20
N PHE A 120 1.22 8.86 5.39
CA PHE A 120 0.53 9.35 4.19
C PHE A 120 0.44 8.29 3.09
N GLY A 121 1.44 7.42 3.01
CA GLY A 121 1.44 6.25 2.16
C GLY A 121 0.38 5.24 2.58
N TYR A 122 0.24 5.03 3.89
CA TYR A 122 -0.85 4.25 4.46
C TYR A 122 -2.23 4.85 4.15
N LEU A 123 -2.42 6.16 4.35
CA LEU A 123 -3.66 6.86 3.98
C LEU A 123 -3.95 6.74 2.48
N GLY A 124 -2.95 6.97 1.62
CA GLY A 124 -3.08 6.82 0.18
C GLY A 124 -3.45 5.40 -0.27
N ALA A 125 -3.06 4.38 0.49
CA ALA A 125 -3.46 3.00 0.24
C ALA A 125 -4.90 2.71 0.64
N LEU A 126 -5.42 3.41 1.66
CA LEU A 126 -6.82 3.32 2.08
C LEU A 126 -7.77 4.09 1.15
N LEU A 127 -7.31 5.21 0.56
CA LEU A 127 -8.13 6.07 -0.30
C LEU A 127 -8.40 5.42 -1.67
N VAL A 128 -9.62 4.90 -1.83
CA VAL A 128 -10.12 4.25 -3.04
C VAL A 128 -11.07 5.16 -3.81
N ASN A 129 -10.92 5.17 -5.14
CA ASN A 129 -11.82 5.87 -6.05
C ASN A 129 -13.16 5.11 -6.16
N SER A 130 -14.22 5.72 -5.64
CA SER A 130 -15.59 5.18 -5.62
C SER A 130 -16.12 4.73 -6.99
N SER A 131 -15.70 5.40 -8.08
CA SER A 131 -16.14 5.04 -9.44
C SER A 131 -15.59 3.70 -9.92
N THR A 132 -14.57 3.15 -9.25
CA THR A 132 -13.82 1.96 -9.69
C THR A 132 -14.07 0.73 -8.83
N LEU A 133 -15.04 0.76 -7.90
CA LEU A 133 -15.34 -0.37 -7.02
C LEU A 133 -15.75 -1.66 -7.76
N HIS A 134 -16.20 -1.53 -9.01
CA HIS A 134 -16.57 -2.66 -9.86
C HIS A 134 -15.39 -3.27 -10.64
N HIS A 135 -14.19 -2.68 -10.55
CA HIS A 135 -12.99 -3.18 -11.20
C HIS A 135 -12.46 -4.47 -10.52
N PRO A 136 -11.56 -5.22 -11.17
CA PRO A 136 -10.91 -6.39 -10.56
C PRO A 136 -10.25 -6.08 -9.22
N VAL A 137 -9.56 -4.94 -9.16
CA VAL A 137 -9.05 -4.29 -7.96
C VAL A 137 -9.46 -2.82 -8.07
N PRO A 138 -10.11 -2.24 -7.04
CA PRO A 138 -10.42 -0.82 -7.06
C PRO A 138 -9.16 0.03 -7.23
N GLU A 139 -9.32 1.21 -7.83
CA GLU A 139 -8.20 2.09 -8.13
C GLU A 139 -8.00 3.12 -7.01
N ARG A 140 -6.74 3.53 -6.82
CA ARG A 140 -6.41 4.72 -6.03
C ARG A 140 -6.71 6.00 -6.82
N PHE A 141 -6.69 7.12 -6.14
CA PHE A 141 -6.61 8.42 -6.80
C PHE A 141 -5.21 8.62 -7.37
N MET A 142 -5.07 8.62 -8.69
CA MET A 142 -3.76 8.77 -9.35
C MET A 142 -3.10 10.12 -9.10
N THR A 143 -3.91 11.15 -8.80
CA THR A 143 -3.47 12.48 -8.41
C THR A 143 -2.95 12.56 -6.98
N TYR A 144 -3.26 11.58 -6.13
CA TYR A 144 -2.64 11.43 -4.81
C TYR A 144 -1.31 10.68 -4.97
N PRO A 145 -0.16 11.27 -4.61
CA PRO A 145 1.13 10.59 -4.71
C PRO A 145 1.13 9.26 -3.94
N PRO A 146 1.60 8.16 -4.55
CA PRO A 146 1.56 6.85 -3.92
C PRO A 146 2.54 6.76 -2.74
N GLY A 147 2.15 6.01 -1.72
CA GLY A 147 3.05 5.57 -0.66
C GLY A 147 3.99 4.46 -1.11
N TYR A 148 5.14 4.37 -0.45
CA TYR A 148 6.07 3.25 -0.60
C TYR A 148 5.76 2.14 0.39
N ILE A 149 5.94 0.89 -0.04
CA ILE A 149 5.76 -0.29 0.80
C ILE A 149 6.95 -0.45 1.75
N ASN A 150 6.68 -0.83 3.01
CA ASN A 150 7.73 -1.18 3.95
C ASN A 150 8.24 -2.60 3.68
N ARG A 151 9.50 -2.75 3.27
CA ARG A 151 10.10 -4.06 2.97
C ARG A 151 10.52 -4.85 4.22
N GLU A 152 10.53 -4.20 5.39
CA GLU A 152 10.93 -4.81 6.67
C GLU A 152 9.82 -5.66 7.31
N VAL A 153 8.62 -5.70 6.70
CA VAL A 153 7.49 -6.51 7.16
C VAL A 153 7.01 -7.46 6.08
N TYR A 154 6.33 -8.54 6.49
CA TYR A 154 5.66 -9.46 5.57
C TYR A 154 4.33 -8.86 5.09
N HIS A 155 4.07 -8.93 3.79
CA HIS A 155 2.83 -8.45 3.18
C HIS A 155 1.92 -9.61 2.82
N THR A 156 0.65 -9.52 3.20
CA THR A 156 -0.34 -10.55 2.86
C THR A 156 -1.27 -10.05 1.76
N LEU A 157 -1.26 -10.72 0.62
CA LEU A 157 -2.23 -10.51 -0.45
C LEU A 157 -3.38 -11.50 -0.27
N ASP A 158 -4.37 -11.09 0.52
CA ASP A 158 -5.58 -11.89 0.77
C ASP A 158 -6.56 -11.79 -0.40
N TRP A 159 -7.09 -12.93 -0.86
CA TRP A 159 -8.07 -13.02 -1.94
C TRP A 159 -9.38 -12.28 -1.65
N ARG A 160 -9.66 -11.98 -0.37
CA ARG A 160 -10.83 -11.23 0.08
C ARG A 160 -10.75 -9.73 -0.18
N ALA A 161 -9.55 -9.19 -0.44
CA ALA A 161 -9.36 -7.76 -0.66
C ALA A 161 -9.70 -7.30 -2.09
N TYR A 162 -10.04 -8.21 -3.00
CA TYR A 162 -10.27 -7.91 -4.42
C TYR A 162 -11.17 -8.95 -5.10
N THR A 163 -11.70 -8.62 -6.28
CA THR A 163 -12.67 -9.46 -6.97
C THR A 163 -11.96 -10.61 -7.67
N THR A 164 -11.72 -11.69 -6.92
CA THR A 164 -10.92 -12.85 -7.34
C THR A 164 -11.19 -13.32 -8.77
N THR A 165 -12.47 -13.49 -9.16
CA THR A 165 -12.83 -13.95 -10.51
C THR A 165 -12.44 -12.94 -11.60
N LEU A 166 -12.73 -11.66 -11.38
CA LEU A 166 -12.40 -10.59 -12.33
C LEU A 166 -10.88 -10.41 -12.42
N LEU A 167 -10.17 -10.47 -11.30
CA LEU A 167 -8.71 -10.35 -11.27
C LEU A 167 -8.02 -11.51 -11.99
N LEU A 168 -8.50 -12.73 -11.76
CA LEU A 168 -8.02 -13.91 -12.48
C LEU A 168 -8.23 -13.76 -13.99
N GLN A 169 -9.40 -13.32 -14.43
CA GLN A 169 -9.72 -13.09 -15.84
C GLN A 169 -8.84 -11.98 -16.44
N PHE A 170 -8.69 -10.88 -15.72
CA PHE A 170 -7.87 -9.73 -16.13
C PHE A 170 -6.41 -10.12 -16.33
N ILE A 171 -5.77 -10.76 -15.34
CA ILE A 171 -4.35 -11.14 -15.45
C ILE A 171 -4.16 -12.15 -16.57
N LYS A 172 -5.06 -13.13 -16.68
CA LYS A 172 -5.00 -14.15 -17.73
C LYS A 172 -5.12 -13.57 -19.13
N SER A 173 -6.06 -12.65 -19.36
CA SER A 173 -6.24 -12.03 -20.67
C SER A 173 -5.01 -11.21 -21.08
N ARG A 174 -4.30 -10.59 -20.13
CA ARG A 174 -3.03 -9.89 -20.41
C ARG A 174 -1.85 -10.85 -20.61
N ALA A 175 -1.76 -11.91 -19.81
CA ALA A 175 -0.65 -12.86 -19.82
C ALA A 175 -0.60 -13.77 -21.05
N TRP A 176 -1.74 -14.06 -21.68
CA TRP A 176 -1.78 -15.00 -22.81
C TRP A 176 -1.22 -14.45 -24.13
N HIS A 177 -1.11 -13.13 -24.28
CA HIS A 177 -0.82 -12.55 -25.60
C HIS A 177 0.66 -12.26 -25.86
N LYS A 178 1.50 -12.09 -24.83
CA LYS A 178 2.93 -11.74 -25.02
C LYS A 178 3.79 -12.18 -23.84
N LYS A 179 4.43 -13.36 -23.98
CA LYS A 179 5.56 -13.75 -23.12
C LYS A 179 6.61 -12.66 -23.24
N ASP A 180 7.21 -12.24 -22.13
CA ASP A 180 8.25 -11.19 -22.05
C ASP A 180 7.75 -9.72 -22.09
N GLN A 181 6.44 -9.45 -22.26
CA GLN A 181 5.87 -8.08 -22.11
C GLN A 181 4.89 -7.96 -20.93
N LEU A 182 4.76 -9.02 -20.13
CA LEU A 182 3.79 -9.04 -19.03
C LEU A 182 4.07 -7.92 -18.01
N ALA A 183 5.35 -7.64 -17.76
CA ALA A 183 5.81 -6.57 -16.88
C ALA A 183 5.22 -5.22 -17.28
N ASP A 184 5.52 -4.78 -18.50
CA ASP A 184 5.13 -3.49 -19.05
C ASP A 184 3.61 -3.35 -19.15
N LEU A 185 2.93 -4.43 -19.57
CA LEU A 185 1.48 -4.46 -19.71
C LEU A 185 0.76 -4.31 -18.36
N LEU A 186 1.29 -4.91 -17.30
CA LEU A 186 0.67 -4.87 -15.98
C LEU A 186 1.13 -3.69 -15.15
N ARG A 187 2.32 -3.12 -15.38
CA ARG A 187 2.89 -2.08 -14.50
C ARG A 187 2.00 -0.85 -14.40
N ALA A 188 1.52 -0.34 -15.53
CA ALA A 188 0.63 0.81 -15.55
C ALA A 188 -0.71 0.53 -14.87
N GLU A 189 -1.22 -0.69 -14.99
CA GLU A 189 -2.50 -1.11 -14.39
C GLU A 189 -2.35 -1.31 -12.87
N VAL A 190 -1.30 -2.00 -12.46
CA VAL A 190 -1.00 -2.28 -11.05
C VAL A 190 -0.66 -1.00 -10.29
N ASP A 191 -0.01 -0.02 -10.92
CA ASP A 191 0.21 1.28 -10.29
C ASP A 191 -1.11 2.01 -9.96
N ARG A 192 -2.20 1.73 -10.69
CA ARG A 192 -3.53 2.28 -10.39
C ARG A 192 -4.23 1.59 -9.25
N TRP A 193 -3.87 0.35 -8.91
CA TRP A 193 -4.57 -0.41 -7.88
C TRP A 193 -4.36 0.19 -6.48
N SER A 194 -5.44 0.25 -5.70
CA SER A 194 -5.39 0.70 -4.32
C SER A 194 -4.82 -0.38 -3.38
N GLY A 195 -4.64 -0.01 -2.11
CA GLY A 195 -4.21 -0.91 -1.05
C GLY A 195 -2.78 -1.44 -1.18
N ALA A 196 -2.44 -2.37 -0.30
CA ALA A 196 -1.15 -3.06 -0.30
C ALA A 196 -0.92 -3.88 -1.58
N ILE A 197 -1.97 -4.46 -2.18
CA ILE A 197 -1.83 -5.26 -3.41
C ILE A 197 -1.20 -4.48 -4.56
N GLY A 198 -1.65 -3.24 -4.81
CA GLY A 198 -1.08 -2.41 -5.87
C GLY A 198 0.41 -2.15 -5.62
N ARG A 199 0.78 -1.76 -4.41
CA ARG A 199 2.17 -1.42 -4.07
C ARG A 199 3.10 -2.64 -4.08
N VAL A 200 2.65 -3.77 -3.54
CA VAL A 200 3.41 -5.03 -3.53
C VAL A 200 3.62 -5.52 -4.96
N LEU A 201 2.56 -5.62 -5.75
CA LEU A 201 2.67 -6.11 -7.13
C LEU A 201 3.44 -5.14 -8.03
N PHE A 202 3.41 -3.83 -7.76
CA PHE A 202 4.24 -2.87 -8.47
C PHE A 202 5.73 -3.13 -8.24
N ASN A 203 6.14 -3.40 -6.99
CA ASN A 203 7.51 -3.80 -6.66
C ASN A 203 7.86 -5.17 -7.27
N VAL A 204 6.89 -6.07 -7.35
CA VAL A 204 7.06 -7.36 -8.04
C VAL A 204 7.34 -7.12 -9.51
N LEU A 205 6.71 -6.16 -10.19
CA LEU A 205 6.85 -5.92 -11.63
C LEU A 205 8.14 -5.18 -12.01
N ASP A 206 8.88 -4.68 -11.04
CA ASP A 206 10.15 -3.98 -11.22
C ASP A 206 11.34 -4.94 -11.49
N MET A 207 11.14 -6.05 -12.23
CA MET A 207 12.12 -7.15 -12.41
C MET A 207 12.90 -7.18 -13.72
N ASP A 208 13.79 -6.21 -13.90
CA ASP A 208 14.76 -6.30 -15.00
C ASP A 208 15.93 -7.27 -14.68
N LYS A 209 15.97 -7.86 -13.48
CA LYS A 209 17.06 -8.73 -13.00
C LYS A 209 16.55 -10.05 -12.42
N PRO A 210 17.30 -11.16 -12.63
CA PRO A 210 16.97 -12.45 -12.04
C PRO A 210 17.03 -12.40 -10.51
N ARG A 211 16.09 -13.10 -9.87
CA ARG A 211 16.06 -13.25 -8.42
C ARG A 211 16.84 -14.47 -7.97
N SER A 212 17.39 -14.38 -6.76
CA SER A 212 18.12 -15.46 -6.10
C SER A 212 17.53 -15.74 -4.73
N CYS A 213 17.87 -16.88 -4.13
CA CYS A 213 17.58 -17.10 -2.73
C CYS A 213 18.46 -16.18 -1.86
N PRO A 214 17.91 -15.51 -0.82
CA PRO A 214 18.73 -14.81 0.15
C PRO A 214 19.76 -15.75 0.79
N PRO A 215 21.02 -15.31 1.01
CA PRO A 215 22.04 -16.15 1.66
C PRO A 215 21.68 -16.59 3.08
N THR A 216 20.76 -15.88 3.72
CA THR A 216 20.30 -16.11 5.10
C THR A 216 19.11 -17.06 5.19
N MET A 217 18.59 -17.56 4.06
CA MET A 217 17.37 -18.38 4.01
C MET A 217 17.60 -19.67 3.22
N GLU A 218 16.89 -20.74 3.62
CA GLU A 218 16.78 -21.97 2.83
C GLU A 218 15.52 -21.90 1.98
N CYS A 219 15.67 -21.55 0.70
CA CYS A 219 14.55 -21.47 -0.23
C CYS A 219 14.20 -22.83 -0.84
N LEU A 220 12.96 -22.96 -1.29
CA LEU A 220 12.50 -24.12 -2.06
C LEU A 220 13.26 -24.21 -3.38
N GLN A 221 14.07 -25.26 -3.55
CA GLN A 221 14.81 -25.51 -4.79
C GLN A 221 14.06 -26.45 -5.76
N ASP A 222 13.15 -27.30 -5.28
CA ASP A 222 12.40 -28.30 -6.07
C ASP A 222 10.98 -28.57 -5.48
N VAL A 223 10.30 -29.64 -5.92
CA VAL A 223 8.97 -30.09 -5.47
C VAL A 223 8.84 -29.92 -3.96
N ALA A 224 7.86 -29.12 -3.53
CA ALA A 224 7.72 -28.65 -2.15
C ALA A 224 7.73 -29.80 -1.13
N THR A 225 8.90 -30.06 -0.52
CA THR A 225 9.07 -30.98 0.60
C THR A 225 8.76 -30.32 1.94
N SER A 226 8.77 -28.98 1.97
CA SER A 226 8.46 -28.20 3.17
C SER A 226 7.56 -27.01 2.83
N CYS A 227 6.49 -26.84 3.62
CA CYS A 227 5.62 -25.66 3.56
C CYS A 227 6.20 -24.45 4.34
N THR A 228 7.39 -24.58 4.93
CA THR A 228 8.01 -23.53 5.74
C THR A 228 9.02 -22.69 4.97
N ALA A 229 9.56 -23.20 3.87
CA ALA A 229 10.56 -22.51 3.06
C ALA A 229 9.91 -21.57 2.02
N PRO A 230 10.52 -20.41 1.70
CA PRO A 230 10.00 -19.49 0.71
C PRO A 230 10.21 -19.98 -0.71
N MET A 231 9.30 -19.60 -1.60
CA MET A 231 9.50 -19.67 -3.04
C MET A 231 10.22 -18.42 -3.54
N VAL A 232 11.14 -18.59 -4.49
CA VAL A 232 11.84 -17.49 -5.14
C VAL A 232 11.56 -17.53 -6.63
N PRO A 233 10.59 -16.73 -7.12
CA PRO A 233 10.30 -16.67 -8.54
C PRO A 233 11.46 -15.98 -9.27
N THR A 234 12.10 -16.71 -10.18
CA THR A 234 13.24 -16.20 -10.97
C THR A 234 12.81 -15.18 -12.02
N ARG A 235 11.54 -15.23 -12.46
CA ARG A 235 10.93 -14.31 -13.43
C ARG A 235 9.55 -13.81 -12.98
N ILE A 236 9.08 -12.76 -13.64
CA ILE A 236 7.74 -12.18 -13.45
C ILE A 236 6.64 -13.21 -13.67
N GLU A 237 6.74 -13.99 -14.74
CA GLU A 237 5.78 -15.03 -15.08
C GLU A 237 5.66 -16.08 -13.98
N ASP A 238 6.76 -16.43 -13.33
CA ASP A 238 6.78 -17.44 -12.29
C ASP A 238 6.12 -16.92 -11.01
N PHE A 239 6.30 -15.63 -10.68
CA PHE A 239 5.53 -14.98 -9.62
C PHE A 239 4.02 -15.00 -9.94
N PHE A 240 3.62 -14.57 -11.14
CA PHE A 240 2.20 -14.50 -11.49
C PHE A 240 1.55 -15.87 -11.59
N LYS A 241 2.27 -16.93 -11.95
CA LYS A 241 1.77 -18.32 -11.82
C LYS A 241 1.46 -18.66 -10.36
N ILE A 242 2.39 -18.39 -9.43
CA ILE A 242 2.17 -18.62 -8.00
C ILE A 242 0.97 -17.81 -7.51
N PHE A 243 0.91 -16.52 -7.86
CA PHE A 243 -0.19 -15.64 -7.49
C PHE A 243 -1.53 -16.13 -8.04
N LEU A 244 -1.62 -16.53 -9.30
CA LEU A 244 -2.84 -17.07 -9.90
C LEU A 244 -3.27 -18.40 -9.29
N VAL A 245 -2.33 -19.26 -8.87
CA VAL A 245 -2.63 -20.50 -8.15
C VAL A 245 -3.17 -20.19 -6.76
N ALA A 246 -2.48 -19.33 -5.99
CA ALA A 246 -2.94 -18.90 -4.67
C ALA A 246 -4.35 -18.27 -4.75
N LEU A 247 -4.55 -17.40 -5.73
CA LEU A 247 -5.84 -16.77 -6.02
C LEU A 247 -6.94 -17.78 -6.33
N ARG A 248 -6.67 -18.76 -7.20
CA ARG A 248 -7.62 -19.81 -7.57
C ARG A 248 -7.97 -20.72 -6.39
N LEU A 249 -7.00 -20.99 -5.52
CA LEU A 249 -7.16 -21.82 -4.33
C LEU A 249 -7.69 -21.04 -3.12
N LYS A 250 -7.88 -19.72 -3.25
CA LYS A 250 -8.27 -18.82 -2.14
C LYS A 250 -7.32 -18.93 -0.95
N LEU A 251 -6.02 -19.02 -1.24
CA LEU A 251 -4.96 -19.02 -0.26
C LEU A 251 -4.33 -17.62 -0.18
N PRO A 252 -4.05 -17.09 1.04
CA PRO A 252 -3.25 -15.89 1.17
C PRO A 252 -1.87 -16.08 0.55
N LEU A 253 -1.42 -15.11 -0.24
CA LEU A 253 -0.05 -15.04 -0.72
C LEU A 253 0.74 -14.07 0.16
N VAL A 254 1.73 -14.59 0.88
CA VAL A 254 2.64 -13.82 1.73
C VAL A 254 3.87 -13.46 0.92
N VAL A 255 4.16 -12.17 0.84
CA VAL A 255 5.31 -11.62 0.12
C VAL A 255 6.25 -10.99 1.13
N GLY A 256 7.51 -11.40 1.13
CA GLY A 256 8.57 -10.82 1.94
C GLY A 256 9.78 -10.40 1.12
N TRP A 257 10.64 -9.59 1.71
CA TRP A 257 11.96 -9.24 1.21
C TRP A 257 13.03 -9.88 2.12
N GLU A 258 14.32 -9.70 1.81
CA GLU A 258 15.41 -10.19 2.68
C GLU A 258 15.36 -9.52 4.06
N GLU A 259 14.94 -8.25 4.10
CA GLU A 259 14.86 -7.44 5.31
C GLU A 259 13.61 -7.73 6.15
N ALA A 260 12.65 -8.50 5.64
CA ALA A 260 11.40 -8.77 6.33
C ALA A 260 11.64 -9.55 7.64
N ALA A 261 11.21 -8.97 8.76
CA ALA A 261 11.40 -9.53 10.10
C ALA A 261 10.06 -9.77 10.81
N GLY A 262 10.12 -10.49 11.93
CA GLY A 262 8.95 -10.78 12.77
C GLY A 262 8.18 -12.05 12.38
N PRO A 263 7.01 -12.28 12.98
CA PRO A 263 6.21 -13.48 12.75
C PRO A 263 5.62 -13.47 11.33
N ARG A 264 5.94 -14.50 10.54
CA ARG A 264 5.40 -14.69 9.20
C ARG A 264 3.91 -15.07 9.26
N PRO A 265 3.01 -14.37 8.53
CA PRO A 265 1.62 -14.78 8.40
C PRO A 265 1.46 -16.16 7.73
N PRO A 266 0.36 -16.89 8.00
CA PRO A 266 0.08 -18.15 7.31
C PRO A 266 -0.27 -17.91 5.84
N GLY A 267 0.28 -18.72 4.94
CA GLY A 267 0.00 -18.63 3.51
C GLY A 267 1.13 -19.15 2.63
N VAL A 268 0.92 -19.04 1.32
CA VAL A 268 1.94 -19.32 0.29
C VAL A 268 3.01 -18.25 0.41
N TRP A 269 4.26 -18.63 0.72
CA TRP A 269 5.32 -17.65 0.96
C TRP A 269 6.23 -17.47 -0.25
N VAL A 270 6.35 -16.23 -0.70
CA VAL A 270 7.27 -15.79 -1.75
C VAL A 270 8.24 -14.76 -1.17
N VAL A 271 9.52 -14.92 -1.49
CA VAL A 271 10.55 -13.91 -1.20
C VAL A 271 10.98 -13.22 -2.48
N LEU A 272 11.07 -11.89 -2.42
CA LEU A 272 11.61 -11.05 -3.47
C LEU A 272 13.02 -10.61 -3.05
N TYR A 273 14.04 -11.26 -3.61
CA TYR A 273 15.44 -10.93 -3.34
C TYR A 273 16.27 -10.82 -4.62
N ARG A 274 17.20 -9.87 -4.62
CA ARG A 274 18.22 -9.72 -5.66
C ARG A 274 19.57 -9.51 -5.03
N TYR A 275 20.55 -10.22 -5.55
CA TYR A 275 21.93 -10.01 -5.14
C TYR A 275 22.39 -8.58 -5.49
N GLY A 276 22.85 -7.85 -4.48
CA GLY A 276 23.38 -6.50 -4.63
C GLY A 276 22.31 -5.40 -4.75
N ASP A 277 21.03 -5.70 -4.55
CA ASP A 277 20.06 -4.63 -4.26
C ASP A 277 20.53 -3.91 -2.99
N PRO A 278 20.50 -2.57 -2.95
CA PRO A 278 20.81 -1.85 -1.72
C PRO A 278 19.84 -2.33 -0.65
N LYS A 279 20.39 -2.90 0.43
CA LYS A 279 19.61 -3.27 1.62
C LYS A 279 18.73 -2.08 1.94
N GLY A 280 17.42 -2.33 2.00
CA GLY A 280 16.35 -1.34 2.01
C GLY A 280 16.89 -0.03 2.53
N VAL A 281 17.07 0.95 1.62
CA VAL A 281 17.58 2.26 2.00
C VAL A 281 16.67 2.70 3.13
N LYS A 282 17.16 2.64 4.38
CA LYS A 282 16.64 3.49 5.44
C LYS A 282 16.69 4.83 4.76
N GLN A 283 15.55 5.38 4.35
CA GLN A 283 15.51 6.73 3.86
C GLN A 283 15.96 7.55 5.07
N CYS A 284 17.27 7.76 5.22
CA CYS A 284 17.79 8.72 6.16
C CYS A 284 17.38 10.05 5.57
N ILE A 285 16.29 10.59 6.10
CA ILE A 285 15.80 11.88 5.66
C ILE A 285 16.66 12.92 6.39
N GLY A 286 17.75 13.33 5.75
CA GLY A 286 18.75 14.23 6.29
C GLY A 286 19.86 13.55 7.09
N LYS A 287 20.40 14.23 8.11
CA LYS A 287 21.51 13.74 8.97
C LYS A 287 21.06 12.74 10.05
N LEU A 288 19.80 12.32 10.05
CA LEU A 288 19.25 11.40 11.04
C LEU A 288 19.17 10.00 10.43
N CYS A 289 20.28 9.29 10.57
CA CYS A 289 20.31 7.86 10.81
C CYS A 289 20.65 7.69 12.31
#